data_AF-A0A2A5GQH8-F1
#
_entry.id   AF-A0A2A5GQH8-F1
#
_cell.length_a   1.000
_cell.length_b   1.000
_cell.length_c   1.000
_cell.angle_alpha   90.00
_cell.angle_beta   90.00
_cell.angle_gamma   90.00
#
_symmetry.space_group_name_H-M   'P 1'
#
loop_
_entity.id
_entity.type
_entity.pdbx_description
1 polymer ?
#
loop_
_entity_poly.entity_id
_entity_poly.type
_entity_poly.pdbx_seq_one_letter_code
_entity_poly.pdbx_strand_id
1 'polypeptide(L)'
;MLNFAPVKTLAPLLLLGLALGGCNAISSLNPLTSKPVVDLSQYNTGGSVYCPKVQLRQGTESFNVYEKGFDKDPRHLVHQARIEKTARECSLQDGKLVMRIGVNGRVLAG
;
A
#
# COMPACT_ATOMS: atom_id res chain seq x y z
N MET A 1 -47.42 -0.02 31.39
CA MET A 1 -48.28 -0.96 30.63
C MET A 1 -49.55 -0.21 30.23
N LEU A 2 -50.09 -0.51 29.04
CA LEU A 2 -51.20 0.16 28.32
C LEU A 2 -50.72 1.40 27.53
N ASN A 3 -50.27 1.33 26.28
CA ASN A 3 -50.68 0.59 25.08
C ASN A 3 -51.86 1.22 24.31
N PHE A 4 -51.64 1.31 22.99
CA PHE A 4 -52.56 1.47 21.84
C PHE A 4 -53.29 2.80 21.57
N ALA A 5 -52.77 3.48 20.53
CA ALA A 5 -53.43 3.91 19.28
C ALA A 5 -54.80 4.61 19.35
N PRO A 6 -55.00 5.68 18.55
CA PRO A 6 -55.54 5.45 17.20
C PRO A 6 -55.09 6.49 16.14
N VAL A 7 -55.28 6.14 14.86
CA VAL A 7 -55.30 6.96 13.61
C VAL A 7 -54.55 6.15 12.55
N LYS A 8 -55.17 5.16 11.90
CA LYS A 8 -56.21 5.21 10.85
C LYS A 8 -55.77 6.04 9.62
N THR A 9 -55.99 5.40 8.47
CA THR A 9 -56.06 5.90 7.08
C THR A 9 -54.77 6.11 6.27
N LEU A 10 -54.51 5.10 5.42
CA LEU A 10 -54.42 5.17 3.95
C LEU A 10 -53.40 6.11 3.29
N ALA A 11 -52.48 5.48 2.56
CA ALA A 11 -51.61 6.06 1.53
C ALA A 11 -52.39 6.91 0.50
N PRO A 12 -51.72 7.89 -0.14
CA PRO A 12 -51.21 7.59 -1.49
C PRO A 12 -49.84 8.21 -1.83
N LEU A 13 -49.28 7.69 -2.93
CA LEU A 13 -48.11 8.15 -3.67
C LEU A 13 -48.15 9.65 -4.03
N LEU A 14 -46.99 10.35 -4.04
CA LEU A 14 -46.37 11.04 -5.21
C LEU A 14 -45.28 12.07 -4.79
N LEU A 15 -44.33 12.31 -5.72
CA LEU A 15 -43.38 13.45 -5.87
C LEU A 15 -42.02 13.33 -5.14
N LEU A 16 -40.92 12.94 -5.79
CA LEU A 16 -40.13 13.58 -6.88
C LEU A 16 -39.30 14.80 -6.41
N GLY A 17 -37.98 14.60 -6.27
CA GLY A 17 -36.96 15.67 -6.38
C GLY A 17 -36.07 15.90 -5.16
N LEU A 18 -34.88 15.29 -5.12
CA LEU A 18 -33.73 15.82 -4.35
C LEU A 18 -32.53 16.02 -5.29
N ALA A 19 -32.11 17.27 -5.41
CA ALA A 19 -31.02 17.73 -6.27
C ALA A 19 -29.65 17.25 -5.74
N LEU A 20 -28.84 16.67 -6.62
CA LEU A 20 -27.41 16.45 -6.37
C LEU A 20 -26.67 17.78 -6.58
N GLY A 21 -26.42 18.49 -5.49
CA GLY A 21 -25.52 19.65 -5.46
C GLY A 21 -24.07 19.21 -5.67
N GLY A 22 -23.44 19.71 -6.74
CA GLY A 22 -22.00 19.60 -6.94
C GLY A 22 -21.22 20.58 -6.06
N CYS A 23 -19.99 20.22 -5.69
CA CYS A 23 -19.02 21.19 -5.21
C CYS A 23 -17.68 20.97 -5.93
N ASN A 24 -17.16 22.08 -6.46
CA ASN A 24 -16.02 22.24 -7.34
C ASN A 24 -14.78 22.62 -6.51
N ALA A 25 -13.58 22.20 -6.91
CA ALA A 25 -12.34 23.00 -6.77
C ALA A 25 -11.18 22.33 -7.50
N ILE A 26 -10.97 22.73 -8.76
CA ILE A 26 -9.67 22.70 -9.42
C ILE A 26 -8.88 23.87 -8.85
N SER A 27 -7.71 23.63 -8.27
CA SER A 27 -6.81 24.71 -7.88
C SER A 27 -5.36 24.33 -8.18
N SER A 28 -4.92 24.90 -9.30
CA SER A 28 -3.59 25.49 -9.54
C SER A 28 -2.39 24.55 -9.62
N LEU A 29 -2.03 24.21 -10.86
CA LEU A 29 -0.73 23.66 -11.26
C LEU A 29 0.31 24.79 -11.27
N ASN A 30 1.27 24.78 -10.33
CA ASN A 30 2.50 25.56 -10.46
C ASN A 30 3.70 24.59 -10.53
N PRO A 31 4.21 24.26 -11.74
CA PRO A 31 5.42 23.48 -11.88
C PRO A 31 6.66 24.39 -11.88
N LEU A 32 7.79 23.85 -11.41
CA LEU A 32 9.17 24.38 -11.53
C LEU A 32 9.64 25.41 -10.49
N THR A 33 9.94 24.91 -9.28
CA THR A 33 11.23 25.17 -8.60
C THR A 33 11.20 24.52 -7.23
N SER A 34 11.91 23.41 -7.08
CA SER A 34 12.62 23.08 -5.86
C SER A 34 13.39 21.78 -6.11
N LYS A 35 14.68 21.77 -5.78
CA LYS A 35 15.28 20.50 -5.31
C LYS A 35 14.33 19.98 -4.22
N PRO A 36 13.91 18.71 -4.22
CA PRO A 36 13.01 18.25 -3.18
C PRO A 36 13.73 18.36 -1.84
N VAL A 37 13.48 19.46 -1.13
CA VAL A 37 13.72 19.56 0.30
C VAL A 37 12.69 18.62 0.87
N VAL A 38 13.14 17.41 1.22
CA VAL A 38 12.29 16.43 1.90
C VAL A 38 12.02 17.02 3.28
N ASP A 39 10.87 17.68 3.41
CA ASP A 39 10.41 18.19 4.69
C ASP A 39 10.02 17.00 5.58
N LEU A 40 10.93 16.67 6.51
CA LEU A 40 10.78 15.59 7.47
C LEU A 40 9.60 15.82 8.44
N SER A 41 9.06 17.05 8.53
CA SER A 41 7.86 17.33 9.33
C SER A 41 6.61 16.65 8.75
N GLN A 42 6.54 16.49 7.43
CA GLN A 42 5.46 15.78 6.74
C GLN A 42 5.52 14.25 6.96
N TYR A 43 6.67 13.76 7.45
CA TYR A 43 6.89 12.35 7.82
C TYR A 43 6.56 12.08 9.29
N ASN A 44 6.22 13.10 10.09
CA ASN A 44 5.85 12.97 11.50
C ASN A 44 4.41 13.46 11.73
N THR A 45 3.47 12.88 11.00
CA THR A 45 2.05 13.17 11.19
C THR A 45 1.56 12.38 12.41
N GLY A 46 1.54 13.03 13.57
CA GLY A 46 0.79 12.55 14.74
C GLY A 46 1.37 11.34 15.48
N GLY A 47 2.69 11.22 15.57
CA GLY A 47 3.36 10.22 16.42
C GLY A 47 3.82 8.95 15.70
N SER A 48 3.65 8.86 14.37
CA SER A 48 4.20 7.77 13.56
C SER A 48 5.15 8.32 12.49
N VAL A 49 6.37 7.79 12.46
CA VAL A 49 7.36 8.07 11.41
C VAL A 49 6.87 7.46 10.11
N TYR A 50 6.73 8.25 9.05
CA TYR A 50 6.40 7.75 7.73
C TYR A 50 7.48 6.76 7.29
N CYS A 51 7.02 5.58 6.93
CA CYS A 51 7.88 4.46 6.55
C CYS A 51 7.51 4.06 5.11
N PRO A 52 8.39 4.35 4.12
CA PRO A 52 8.12 4.07 2.71
C PRO A 52 7.75 2.61 2.48
N LYS A 53 6.84 2.31 1.56
CA LYS A 53 6.52 0.91 1.22
C LYS A 53 7.71 0.26 0.52
N VAL A 54 8.02 -0.98 0.91
CA VAL A 54 8.99 -1.85 0.22
C VAL A 54 8.21 -2.80 -0.67
N GLN A 55 8.64 -2.94 -1.91
CA GLN A 55 8.05 -3.88 -2.88
C GLN A 55 9.17 -4.58 -3.64
N LEU A 56 8.95 -5.85 -3.97
CA LEU A 56 9.84 -6.59 -4.86
C LEU A 56 9.59 -6.13 -6.29
N ARG A 57 10.68 -6.00 -7.06
CA ARG A 57 10.56 -5.79 -8.49
C ARG A 57 10.06 -7.08 -9.13
N GLN A 58 9.12 -6.96 -10.06
CA GLN A 58 8.58 -8.12 -10.78
C GLN A 58 9.69 -8.93 -11.45
N GLY A 59 9.68 -10.25 -11.28
CA GLY A 59 10.67 -11.19 -11.80
C GLY A 59 11.95 -11.31 -10.95
N THR A 60 12.05 -10.57 -9.84
CA THR A 60 13.21 -10.65 -8.92
C THR A 60 12.90 -11.39 -7.62
N GLU A 61 11.68 -11.91 -7.49
CA GLU A 61 11.25 -12.71 -6.36
C GLU A 61 11.86 -14.11 -6.35
N SER A 62 12.41 -14.58 -7.47
CA SER A 62 13.00 -15.92 -7.61
C SER A 62 14.44 -15.83 -8.10
N PHE A 63 15.30 -16.70 -7.57
CA PHE A 63 16.69 -16.80 -7.97
C PHE A 63 17.08 -18.27 -8.12
N ASN A 64 17.58 -18.64 -9.30
CA ASN A 64 17.93 -20.01 -9.64
C ASN A 64 19.45 -20.15 -9.74
N VAL A 65 19.98 -21.20 -9.14
CA VAL A 65 21.38 -21.63 -9.25
C VAL A 65 21.41 -22.93 -10.05
N TYR A 66 22.23 -22.96 -11.08
CA TYR A 66 22.40 -24.11 -11.96
C TYR A 66 23.79 -24.73 -11.79
N GLU A 67 23.95 -25.95 -12.26
CA GLU A 67 25.27 -26.56 -12.39
C GLU A 67 26.16 -25.71 -13.32
N LYS A 68 27.47 -25.71 -13.03
CA LYS A 68 28.43 -24.93 -13.80
C LYS A 68 28.41 -25.37 -15.27
N GLY A 69 28.09 -24.43 -16.17
CA GLY A 69 28.03 -24.69 -17.62
C GLY A 69 26.64 -25.02 -18.15
N PHE A 70 25.61 -25.09 -17.29
CA PHE A 70 24.22 -25.41 -17.65
C PHE A 70 23.26 -24.27 -17.31
N ASP A 71 23.68 -23.04 -17.57
CA ASP A 71 22.88 -21.84 -17.26
C ASP A 71 21.50 -21.91 -17.92
N LYS A 72 20.46 -21.71 -17.11
CA LYS A 72 19.05 -21.67 -17.53
C LYS A 72 18.50 -23.01 -18.06
N ASP A 73 19.20 -24.14 -17.91
CA ASP A 73 18.63 -25.47 -18.16
C ASP A 73 17.93 -25.99 -16.88
N PRO A 74 16.60 -26.14 -16.86
CA PRO A 74 15.87 -26.61 -15.68
C PRO A 74 16.29 -28.00 -15.19
N ARG A 75 16.88 -28.84 -16.05
CA ARG A 75 17.36 -30.18 -15.69
C ARG A 75 18.64 -30.17 -14.86
N HIS A 76 19.33 -29.03 -14.84
CA HIS A 76 20.56 -28.80 -14.09
C HIS A 76 20.34 -27.74 -12.99
N LEU A 77 19.09 -27.54 -12.55
CA LEU A 77 18.77 -26.67 -11.42
C LEU A 77 19.30 -27.32 -10.14
N VAL A 78 20.16 -26.61 -9.41
CA VAL A 78 20.68 -27.09 -8.13
C VAL A 78 19.82 -26.56 -6.99
N HIS A 79 19.55 -25.26 -7.01
CA HIS A 79 18.73 -24.59 -6.00
C HIS A 79 17.87 -23.50 -6.62
N GLN A 80 16.66 -23.34 -6.08
CA GLN A 80 15.80 -22.20 -6.35
C GLN A 80 15.42 -21.52 -5.05
N ALA A 81 15.85 -20.27 -4.89
CA ALA A 81 15.42 -19.41 -3.80
C ALA A 81 14.20 -18.58 -4.23
N ARG A 82 13.25 -18.38 -3.32
CA ARG A 82 12.10 -17.51 -3.53
C ARG A 82 11.82 -16.63 -2.33
N ILE A 83 11.63 -15.35 -2.57
CA ILE A 83 11.16 -14.38 -1.58
C ILE A 83 9.63 -14.42 -1.53
N GLU A 84 9.06 -14.52 -0.34
CA GLU A 84 7.62 -14.61 -0.13
C GLU A 84 7.03 -13.39 0.57
N LYS A 85 7.73 -12.90 1.60
CA LYS A 85 7.27 -11.79 2.41
C LYS A 85 8.42 -10.83 2.65
N THR A 86 8.09 -9.54 2.68
CA THR A 86 8.99 -8.49 3.11
C THR A 86 8.36 -7.75 4.28
N ALA A 87 9.20 -7.31 5.21
CA ALA A 87 8.81 -6.53 6.37
C ALA A 87 9.70 -5.29 6.43
N ARG A 88 9.18 -4.21 7.02
CA ARG A 88 9.93 -2.96 7.20
C ARG A 88 9.71 -2.39 8.59
N GLU A 89 10.78 -1.91 9.18
CA GLU A 89 10.79 -1.15 10.43
C GLU A 89 11.52 0.17 10.15
N CYS A 90 10.92 1.29 10.55
CA CYS A 90 11.53 2.60 10.39
C CYS A 90 11.69 3.28 11.75
N SER A 91 12.82 3.98 11.92
CA SER A 91 13.12 4.80 13.09
C SER A 91 13.77 6.12 12.63
N LEU A 92 13.55 7.20 13.39
CA LEU A 92 14.29 8.44 13.19
C LEU A 92 15.48 8.44 14.15
N GLN A 93 16.70 8.60 13.62
CA GLN A 93 17.94 8.70 14.39
C GLN A 93 18.71 9.90 13.86
N ASP A 94 19.02 10.88 14.73
CA ASP A 94 19.75 12.11 14.37
C ASP A 94 19.14 12.87 13.18
N GLY A 95 17.81 12.95 13.12
CA GLY A 95 17.09 13.60 12.02
C GLY A 95 17.11 12.83 10.69
N LYS A 96 17.64 11.59 10.68
CA LYS A 96 17.65 10.70 9.52
C LYS A 96 16.66 9.56 9.70
N LEU A 97 15.99 9.18 8.61
CA LEU A 97 15.16 7.99 8.57
C LEU A 97 16.04 6.75 8.38
N VAL A 98 16.10 5.89 9.38
CA VAL A 98 16.75 4.57 9.33
C VAL A 98 15.68 3.51 9.12
N MET A 99 15.79 2.78 8.00
CA MET A 99 14.87 1.71 7.65
C MET A 99 15.57 0.35 7.70
N ARG A 100 15.03 -0.58 8.49
CA ARG A 100 15.44 -1.98 8.54
C ARG A 100 14.45 -2.80 7.72
N ILE A 101 14.97 -3.60 6.80
CA ILE A 101 14.17 -4.41 5.90
C ILE A 101 14.38 -5.89 6.24
N GLY A 102 13.30 -6.57 6.59
CA GLY A 102 13.27 -8.01 6.77
C GLY A 102 12.77 -8.69 5.51
N VAL A 103 13.36 -9.84 5.17
CA VAL A 103 12.95 -10.65 4.03
C VAL A 103 12.75 -12.09 4.52
N ASN A 104 11.64 -12.69 4.15
CA ASN A 104 11.32 -14.08 4.45
C ASN A 104 10.99 -14.82 3.15
N GLY A 105 11.52 -16.03 3.04
CA GLY A 105 11.40 -16.85 1.86
C GLY A 105 11.88 -18.27 2.13
N ARG A 106 12.03 -19.04 1.06
CA ARG A 106 12.45 -20.43 1.11
C ARG A 106 13.45 -20.75 0.01
N VAL A 107 14.18 -21.84 0.19
CA VAL A 107 15.09 -22.43 -0.81
C VAL A 107 14.62 -23.85 -1.09
N LEU A 108 14.39 -24.16 -2.35
CA LEU A 108 14.04 -25.47 -2.86
C LEU A 108 15.29 -26.12 -3.45
N ALA A 109 15.51 -27.40 -3.14
CA ALA A 109 16.50 -28.21 -3.84
C ALA A 109 15.93 -28.69 -5.18
N GLY A 110 16.77 -28.65 -6.22
CA GLY A 110 16.44 -29.10 -7.58
C GLY A 110 16.70 -30.59 -7.79
#